data_AF-A0A914SG44-F1
#
_entry.id   AF-A0A914SG44-F1
#
_cell.length_a   1.000
_cell.length_b   1.000
_cell.length_c   1.000
_cell.angle_alpha   90.00
_cell.angle_beta   90.00
_cell.angle_gamma   90.00
#
_symmetry.space_group_name_H-M   'P 1'
#
loop_
_entity.id
_entity.type
_entity.pdbx_description
1 polymer ?
#
loop_
_entity_poly.entity_id
_entity_poly.type
_entity_poly.pdbx_seq_one_letter_code
_entity_poly.pdbx_strand_id
1 'polypeptide(L)'
;IFMTSVILGMELISASYRSMASIFAGALFATGQAILGTVAYFVTDYRMLQLYLTLPLIIFISYIWLIPESARWLVSQRRYEEADKILRMVARRNGRNMPEKWWDELEIDGDTIASRTRKRKKNFLDLLKTPKTRIRTLVMFFCWPVVSMAYYGMAMKPDLLGTDPYINFIAGGIAEIPATIFMFFTVDKLGRRPLLCGGLILAGVTLFSNLFVSENTHAAIPMIQFLLSKASLTLCYAVIYAYTPELFPTEIRNMAVGGCSMMARFGASGASFMVMHL
;
A
#
# COMPACT_ATOMS: atom_id res chain seq x y z
N ILE A 1 -10.58 3.17 1.57
CA ILE A 1 -10.66 1.98 2.46
C ILE A 1 -9.28 1.32 2.60
N PHE A 2 -8.71 0.71 1.56
CA PHE A 2 -7.40 0.01 1.68
C PHE A 2 -6.30 0.87 2.34
N MET A 3 -6.08 2.10 1.84
CA MET A 3 -5.08 3.01 2.40
C MET A 3 -5.34 3.38 3.86
N THR A 4 -6.57 3.73 4.19
CA THR A 4 -6.97 4.11 5.56
C THR A 4 -6.83 2.93 6.51
N SER A 5 -7.17 1.71 6.06
CA SER A 5 -6.99 0.47 6.83
C SER A 5 -5.51 0.14 7.06
N VAL A 6 -4.65 0.30 6.05
CA VAL A 6 -3.20 0.06 6.17
C VAL A 6 -2.55 1.07 7.12
N ILE A 7 -2.91 2.35 7.02
CA ILE A 7 -2.39 3.39 7.91
C ILE A 7 -2.82 3.13 9.35
N LEU A 8 -4.11 2.89 9.58
CA LEU A 8 -4.66 2.62 10.91
C LEU A 8 -4.06 1.34 11.52
N GLY A 9 -3.87 0.29 10.72
CA GLY A 9 -3.16 -0.92 11.14
C GLY A 9 -1.68 -0.66 11.51
N MET A 10 -0.94 0.09 10.69
CA MET A 10 0.45 0.46 10.97
C MET A 10 0.59 1.38 12.19
N GLU A 11 -0.45 2.15 12.51
CA GLU A 11 -0.52 2.97 13.71
C GLU A 11 -0.82 2.15 14.97
N LEU A 12 -1.64 1.10 14.89
CA LEU A 12 -1.95 0.26 16.05
C LEU A 12 -0.83 -0.74 16.38
N ILE A 13 -0.02 -1.10 15.39
CA ILE A 13 1.00 -2.15 15.50
C ILE A 13 2.38 -1.56 15.87
N SER A 14 3.11 -2.27 16.75
CA SER A 14 4.48 -1.89 17.15
C SER A 14 5.46 -1.99 15.97
N ALA A 15 6.54 -1.21 16.02
CA ALA A 15 7.53 -1.10 14.93
C ALA A 15 8.10 -2.47 14.48
N SER A 16 8.23 -3.42 15.41
CA SER A 16 8.71 -4.78 15.15
C SER A 16 7.80 -5.64 14.27
N TYR A 17 6.49 -5.35 14.24
CA TYR A 17 5.49 -6.15 13.52
C TYR A 17 4.95 -5.46 12.26
N ARG A 18 5.43 -4.26 11.92
CA ARG A 18 4.97 -3.48 10.74
C ARG A 18 5.21 -4.19 9.42
N SER A 19 6.34 -4.88 9.29
CA SER A 19 6.66 -5.66 8.10
C SER A 19 5.68 -6.83 7.93
N MET A 20 5.28 -7.48 9.03
CA MET A 20 4.28 -8.56 9.01
C MET A 20 2.88 -8.05 8.66
N ALA A 21 2.49 -6.89 9.19
CA ALA A 21 1.22 -6.24 8.83
C ALA A 21 1.14 -5.90 7.34
N SER A 22 2.25 -5.45 6.74
CA SER A 22 2.35 -5.19 5.31
C SER A 22 2.16 -6.46 4.46
N ILE A 23 2.68 -7.61 4.89
CA ILE A 23 2.44 -8.90 4.21
C ILE A 23 0.96 -9.26 4.26
N PHE A 24 0.34 -9.19 5.44
CA PHE A 24 -1.08 -9.50 5.59
C PHE A 24 -1.94 -8.60 4.70
N ALA A 25 -1.64 -7.30 4.63
CA ALA A 25 -2.35 -6.38 3.75
C ALA A 25 -2.16 -6.74 2.27
N GLY A 26 -0.94 -7.09 1.83
CA GLY A 26 -0.68 -7.53 0.47
C GLY A 26 -1.37 -8.86 0.13
N ALA A 27 -1.34 -9.83 1.03
CA ALA A 27 -2.01 -11.12 0.87
C ALA A 27 -3.54 -10.96 0.78
N LEU A 28 -4.13 -10.09 1.60
CA LEU A 28 -5.56 -9.77 1.51
C LEU A 28 -5.91 -9.11 0.17
N PHE A 29 -5.05 -8.21 -0.32
CA PHE A 29 -5.24 -7.58 -1.64
C PHE A 29 -5.19 -8.61 -2.78
N ALA A 30 -4.17 -9.48 -2.78
CA ALA A 30 -3.99 -10.56 -3.73
C ALA A 30 -5.15 -11.57 -3.72
N THR A 31 -5.62 -11.93 -2.52
CA THR A 31 -6.77 -12.82 -2.33
C THR A 31 -8.05 -12.15 -2.86
N GLY A 32 -8.26 -10.86 -2.58
CA GLY A 32 -9.38 -10.09 -3.12
C GLY A 32 -9.38 -10.05 -4.64
N GLN A 33 -8.21 -9.89 -5.27
CA GLN A 33 -8.06 -9.95 -6.72
C GLN A 33 -8.40 -11.34 -7.28
N ALA A 34 -7.92 -12.42 -6.66
CA ALA A 34 -8.22 -13.78 -7.08
C ALA A 34 -9.72 -14.11 -6.94
N ILE A 35 -10.36 -13.70 -5.84
CA ILE A 35 -11.80 -13.84 -5.63
C ILE A 35 -12.56 -13.06 -6.71
N LEU A 36 -12.18 -11.80 -6.98
CA LEU A 36 -12.79 -10.99 -8.03
C LEU A 36 -12.72 -11.69 -9.40
N GLY A 37 -11.54 -12.19 -9.78
CA GLY A 37 -11.36 -12.92 -11.04
C GLY A 37 -12.23 -14.18 -11.11
N THR A 38 -12.34 -14.91 -9.99
CA THR A 38 -13.15 -16.14 -9.91
C THR A 38 -14.64 -15.83 -10.04
N VAL A 39 -15.14 -14.80 -9.35
CA VAL A 39 -16.55 -14.40 -9.46
C VAL A 39 -16.86 -13.90 -10.88
N ALA A 40 -15.94 -13.13 -11.47
CA ALA A 40 -16.09 -12.63 -12.84
C ALA A 40 -16.08 -13.76 -13.90
N TYR A 41 -15.40 -14.87 -13.63
CA TYR A 41 -15.44 -16.07 -14.48
C TYR A 41 -16.83 -16.72 -14.53
N PHE A 42 -17.56 -16.75 -13.40
CA PHE A 42 -18.91 -17.34 -13.33
C PHE A 42 -20.03 -16.33 -13.65
N VAL A 43 -19.80 -15.04 -13.38
CA VAL A 43 -20.80 -13.98 -13.53
C VAL A 43 -20.26 -12.93 -14.50
N THR A 44 -20.67 -13.06 -15.76
CA THR A 44 -20.23 -12.18 -16.85
C THR A 44 -21.08 -10.91 -16.97
N ASP A 45 -22.28 -10.86 -16.36
CA ASP A 45 -23.06 -9.63 -16.28
C ASP A 45 -22.42 -8.65 -15.30
N TYR A 46 -21.89 -7.54 -15.83
CA TYR A 46 -21.21 -6.51 -15.06
C TYR A 46 -22.06 -5.90 -13.93
N ARG A 47 -23.39 -5.85 -14.08
CA ARG A 47 -24.29 -5.30 -13.06
C ARG A 47 -24.39 -6.25 -11.86
N MET A 48 -24.53 -7.54 -12.14
CA MET A 48 -24.58 -8.58 -11.10
C MET A 48 -23.22 -8.74 -10.43
N LEU A 49 -22.14 -8.66 -11.20
CA LEU A 49 -20.77 -8.65 -10.67
C LEU A 49 -20.57 -7.47 -9.71
N GLN A 50 -20.98 -6.26 -10.10
CA GLN A 50 -20.90 -5.08 -9.23
C GLN A 50 -21.76 -5.23 -7.96
N LEU A 51 -22.96 -5.83 -8.07
CA LEU A 51 -23.80 -6.12 -6.91
C LEU A 51 -23.12 -7.09 -5.95
N TYR A 52 -22.58 -8.22 -6.44
CA TYR A 52 -21.91 -9.22 -5.61
C TYR A 52 -20.65 -8.68 -4.92
N LEU A 53 -19.95 -7.73 -5.54
CA LEU A 53 -18.78 -7.10 -4.94
C LEU A 53 -19.14 -6.03 -3.91
N THR A 54 -20.27 -5.35 -4.08
CA THR A 54 -20.67 -4.25 -3.19
C THR A 54 -21.49 -4.74 -2.00
N LEU A 55 -22.25 -5.83 -2.13
CA LEU A 55 -23.10 -6.37 -1.07
C LEU A 55 -22.30 -6.74 0.21
N PRO A 56 -21.13 -7.40 0.15
CA PRO A 56 -20.30 -7.66 1.33
C PRO A 56 -19.80 -6.38 2.00
N LEU A 57 -19.73 -5.25 1.29
CA LEU A 57 -19.28 -3.99 1.87
C LEU A 57 -20.22 -3.44 2.92
N ILE A 58 -21.50 -3.83 2.88
CA ILE A 58 -22.50 -3.46 3.90
C ILE A 58 -22.08 -4.01 5.28
N ILE A 59 -21.45 -5.18 5.32
CA ILE A 59 -20.93 -5.76 6.56
C ILE A 59 -19.85 -4.84 7.16
N PHE A 60 -19.04 -4.15 6.35
CA PHE A 60 -18.04 -3.21 6.86
C PHE A 60 -18.65 -1.95 7.50
N ILE A 61 -19.94 -1.64 7.31
CA ILE A 61 -20.61 -0.56 8.07
C ILE A 61 -20.64 -0.91 9.56
N SER A 62 -20.70 -2.20 9.91
CA SER A 62 -20.61 -2.64 11.31
C SER A 62 -19.28 -2.26 11.98
N TYR A 63 -18.21 -1.98 11.21
CA TYR A 63 -16.92 -1.61 11.77
C TYR A 63 -16.94 -0.26 12.50
N ILE A 64 -17.91 0.61 12.19
CA ILE A 64 -18.13 1.87 12.93
C ILE A 64 -18.39 1.59 14.42
N TRP A 65 -19.02 0.45 14.73
CA TRP A 65 -19.36 0.04 16.09
C TRP A 65 -18.29 -0.84 16.73
N LEU A 66 -17.54 -1.59 15.91
CA LEU A 66 -16.62 -2.62 16.39
C LEU A 66 -15.18 -2.14 16.58
N ILE A 67 -14.72 -1.18 15.76
CA ILE A 67 -13.33 -0.73 15.75
C ILE A 67 -13.21 0.58 16.52
N PRO A 68 -12.47 0.61 17.64
CA PRO A 68 -12.23 1.85 18.37
C PRO A 68 -11.35 2.81 17.55
N GLU A 69 -11.53 4.10 17.79
CA GLU A 69 -10.75 5.17 17.16
C GLU A 69 -9.24 5.05 17.47
N SER A 70 -8.37 5.64 16.63
CA SER A 70 -6.92 5.60 16.87
C SER A 70 -6.56 6.28 18.19
N ALA A 71 -6.03 5.51 19.16
CA ALA A 71 -5.60 6.03 20.46
C ALA A 71 -4.57 7.17 20.31
N ARG A 72 -3.68 7.10 19.31
CA ARG A 72 -2.71 8.16 19.02
C ARG A 72 -3.39 9.44 18.52
N TRP A 73 -4.42 9.32 17.70
CA TRP A 73 -5.19 10.46 17.23
C TRP A 73 -5.93 11.12 18.39
N LEU A 74 -6.58 10.34 19.27
CA LEU A 74 -7.24 10.85 20.48
C LEU A 74 -6.27 11.62 21.39
N VAL A 75 -5.06 11.09 21.60
CA VAL A 75 -3.98 11.78 22.33
C VAL A 75 -3.60 13.10 21.66
N SER A 76 -3.46 13.12 20.33
CA SER A 76 -3.14 14.35 19.60
C SER A 76 -4.21 15.44 19.71
N GLN A 77 -5.47 15.03 19.94
CA GLN A 77 -6.62 15.92 20.15
C GLN A 77 -6.86 16.25 21.64
N ARG A 78 -5.96 15.85 22.54
CA ARG A 78 -6.09 15.99 24.01
C ARG A 78 -7.32 15.28 24.60
N ARG A 79 -7.86 14.27 23.91
CA ARG A 79 -8.98 13.42 24.39
C ARG A 79 -8.43 12.22 25.15
N TYR A 80 -7.75 12.47 26.27
CA TYR A 80 -6.97 11.45 27.00
C TYR A 80 -7.83 10.37 27.65
N GLU A 81 -9.00 10.73 28.18
CA GLU A 81 -9.91 9.77 28.82
C GLU A 81 -10.41 8.68 27.86
N GLU A 82 -10.68 9.06 26.61
CA GLU A 82 -11.09 8.11 25.57
C GLU A 82 -9.93 7.23 25.11
N ALA A 83 -8.75 7.83 24.96
CA ALA A 83 -7.53 7.08 24.65
C ALA A 83 -7.20 6.06 25.75
N ASP A 84 -7.40 6.43 27.02
CA ASP A 84 -7.16 5.56 28.18
C ASP A 84 -8.08 4.33 28.18
N LYS A 85 -9.38 4.50 27.88
CA LYS A 85 -10.33 3.39 27.76
C LYS A 85 -9.84 2.36 26.73
N ILE A 86 -9.35 2.82 25.58
CA ILE A 86 -8.85 1.96 24.50
C ILE A 86 -7.52 1.31 24.90
N LEU A 87 -6.58 2.08 25.43
CA LEU A 87 -5.25 1.57 25.82
C LEU A 87 -5.35 0.56 26.96
N ARG A 88 -6.24 0.77 27.95
CA ARG A 88 -6.52 -0.22 29.00
C ARG A 88 -7.15 -1.49 28.47
N MET A 89 -8.05 -1.40 27.49
CA MET A 89 -8.61 -2.58 26.81
C MET A 89 -7.50 -3.42 26.15
N VAL A 90 -6.59 -2.75 25.43
CA VAL A 90 -5.44 -3.39 24.77
C VAL A 90 -4.45 -3.93 25.80
N ALA A 91 -4.16 -3.19 26.86
CA ALA A 91 -3.25 -3.60 27.93
C ALA A 91 -3.76 -4.84 28.67
N ARG A 92 -5.06 -4.91 28.97
CA ARG A 92 -5.71 -6.11 29.52
C ARG A 92 -5.56 -7.32 28.62
N ARG A 93 -5.79 -7.17 27.30
CA ARG A 93 -5.58 -8.26 26.33
C ARG A 93 -4.13 -8.70 26.23
N ASN A 94 -3.18 -7.78 26.40
CA ASN A 94 -1.75 -8.05 26.35
C ASN A 94 -1.14 -8.43 27.72
N GLY A 95 -1.96 -8.57 28.77
CA GLY A 95 -1.51 -8.91 30.12
C GLY A 95 -0.58 -7.87 30.77
N ARG A 96 -0.65 -6.60 30.36
CA ARG A 96 0.17 -5.52 30.93
C ARG A 96 -0.67 -4.57 31.77
N ASN A 97 -0.06 -4.06 32.85
CA ASN A 97 -0.64 -3.02 33.68
C ASN A 97 -0.21 -1.64 33.16
N MET A 98 -1.15 -0.70 33.18
CA MET A 98 -0.94 0.67 32.73
C MET A 98 -1.06 1.60 33.95
N PRO A 99 -0.10 2.53 34.15
CA PRO A 99 -0.17 3.48 35.26
C PRO A 99 -1.46 4.32 35.21
N GLU A 100 -1.95 4.73 36.38
CA GLU A 100 -3.05 5.69 36.46
C GLU A 100 -2.59 7.06 35.93
N LYS A 101 -3.44 7.68 35.10
CA LYS A 101 -3.18 8.99 34.49
C LYS A 101 -1.80 9.15 33.84
N TRP A 102 -1.42 8.18 33.01
CA TRP A 102 -0.17 8.24 32.21
C TRP A 102 -0.02 9.50 31.35
N TRP A 103 -1.11 10.26 31.14
CA TRP A 103 -1.07 11.53 30.42
C TRP A 103 -0.57 12.71 31.26
N ASP A 104 -0.54 12.62 32.59
CA ASP A 104 -0.03 13.71 33.44
C ASP A 104 1.47 13.93 33.20
N GLU A 105 2.25 12.86 32.98
CA GLU A 105 3.65 12.93 32.54
C GLU A 105 3.80 13.52 31.13
N LEU A 106 2.84 13.24 30.24
CA LEU A 106 2.79 13.79 28.89
C LEU A 106 2.34 15.25 28.85
N GLU A 107 1.67 15.76 29.88
CA GLU A 107 1.34 17.20 30.00
C GLU A 107 2.54 17.99 30.51
N ILE A 108 3.33 17.44 31.44
CA ILE A 108 4.58 18.05 31.93
C ILE A 108 5.61 18.15 30.78
N ASP A 109 5.80 17.06 30.05
CA ASP A 109 6.63 17.04 28.84
C ASP A 109 5.91 17.80 27.70
N GLY A 110 4.58 17.81 27.73
CA GLY A 110 3.68 18.44 26.77
C GLY A 110 3.69 19.96 26.80
N ASP A 111 3.95 20.63 27.91
CA ASP A 111 4.12 22.10 27.96
C ASP A 111 5.53 22.53 27.53
N THR A 112 6.54 21.69 27.77
CA THR A 112 7.90 21.85 27.19
C THR A 112 7.94 21.49 25.70
N ILE A 113 7.12 20.54 25.25
CA ILE A 113 6.95 20.15 23.85
C ILE A 113 5.97 21.10 23.14
N ALA A 114 4.90 21.58 23.75
CA ALA A 114 3.93 22.52 23.15
C ALA A 114 4.52 23.92 22.97
N SER A 115 5.39 24.37 23.88
CA SER A 115 6.21 25.55 23.66
C SER A 115 7.21 25.38 22.50
N ARG A 116 7.67 24.14 22.21
CA ARG A 116 8.44 23.80 20.98
C ARG A 116 7.58 23.55 19.73
N THR A 117 6.33 23.09 19.88
CA THR A 117 5.41 22.60 18.82
C THR A 117 4.40 23.67 18.39
N ARG A 118 4.37 24.82 19.07
CA ARG A 118 3.83 26.09 18.55
C ARG A 118 4.55 26.55 17.25
N LYS A 119 5.56 25.81 16.80
CA LYS A 119 6.13 25.88 15.45
C LYS A 119 5.12 25.37 14.41
N ARG A 120 4.27 26.29 13.94
CA ARG A 120 3.58 26.34 12.63
C ARG A 120 2.95 25.01 12.14
N LYS A 121 1.63 24.99 11.93
CA LYS A 121 0.98 24.01 11.05
C LYS A 121 1.78 23.95 9.75
N LYS A 122 2.48 22.84 9.51
CA LYS A 122 3.34 22.68 8.34
C LYS A 122 2.45 22.46 7.12
N ASN A 123 2.67 23.27 6.10
CA ASN A 123 1.90 23.21 4.86
C ASN A 123 2.56 22.23 3.89
N PHE A 124 1.84 21.85 2.82
CA PHE A 124 2.37 21.02 1.73
C PHE A 124 3.68 21.59 1.14
N LEU A 125 3.82 22.91 1.16
CA LEU A 125 5.04 23.63 0.74
C LEU A 125 6.27 23.33 1.62
N ASP A 126 6.09 22.88 2.86
CA ASP A 126 7.21 22.49 3.74
C ASP A 126 7.88 21.18 3.28
N LEU A 127 7.24 20.36 2.43
CA LEU A 127 7.88 19.21 1.77
C LEU A 127 9.05 19.65 0.86
N LEU A 128 8.90 20.80 0.21
CA LEU A 128 9.85 21.34 -0.77
C LEU A 128 10.85 22.34 -0.16
N LYS A 129 10.80 22.57 1.16
CA LYS A 129 11.53 23.65 1.81
C LYS A 129 13.01 23.36 2.02
N THR A 130 13.36 22.13 2.39
CA THR A 130 14.75 21.72 2.58
C THR A 130 15.27 21.03 1.31
N PRO A 131 16.51 21.31 0.85
CA PRO A 131 17.02 20.72 -0.39
C PRO A 131 17.03 19.18 -0.37
N LYS A 132 17.35 18.57 0.77
CA LYS A 132 17.30 17.11 0.95
C LYS A 132 15.87 16.55 0.85
N THR A 133 14.87 17.20 1.44
CA THR A 133 13.48 16.75 1.37
C THR A 133 12.87 17.01 -0.01
N ARG A 134 13.27 18.10 -0.67
CA ARG A 134 12.86 18.42 -2.05
C ARG A 134 13.28 17.33 -3.03
N ILE A 135 14.56 16.95 -3.03
CA ILE A 135 15.07 15.89 -3.94
C ILE A 135 14.34 14.58 -3.66
N ARG A 136 14.19 14.21 -2.38
CA ARG A 136 13.44 13.01 -1.96
C ARG A 136 11.98 13.03 -2.45
N THR A 137 11.31 14.18 -2.33
CA THR A 137 9.92 14.36 -2.77
C THR A 137 9.82 14.25 -4.28
N LEU A 138 10.70 14.92 -5.05
CA LEU A 138 10.70 14.85 -6.51
C LEU A 138 10.95 13.44 -7.03
N VAL A 139 11.92 12.72 -6.44
CA VAL A 139 12.20 11.32 -6.80
C VAL A 139 10.98 10.44 -6.52
N MET A 140 10.34 10.57 -5.36
CA MET A 140 9.15 9.78 -5.05
C MET A 140 7.95 10.18 -5.91
N PHE A 141 7.77 11.46 -6.22
CA PHE A 141 6.71 11.95 -7.11
C PHE A 141 6.87 11.44 -8.54
N PHE A 142 8.08 11.07 -8.95
CA PHE A 142 8.33 10.39 -10.21
C PHE A 142 8.16 8.87 -10.10
N CYS A 143 8.73 8.23 -9.08
CA CYS A 143 8.68 6.78 -8.93
C CYS A 143 7.25 6.23 -8.71
N TRP A 144 6.41 6.93 -7.94
CA TRP A 144 5.04 6.51 -7.67
C TRP A 144 4.15 6.39 -8.91
N PRO A 145 4.04 7.41 -9.79
CA PRO A 145 3.28 7.27 -11.03
C PRO A 145 3.87 6.24 -11.96
N VAL A 146 5.20 6.08 -12.05
CA VAL A 146 5.83 5.06 -12.91
C VAL A 146 5.45 3.64 -12.48
N VAL A 147 5.60 3.33 -11.18
CA VAL A 147 5.21 2.01 -10.65
C VAL A 147 3.71 1.78 -10.81
N SER A 148 2.90 2.81 -10.55
CA SER A 148 1.44 2.74 -10.71
C SER A 148 1.02 2.49 -12.14
N MET A 149 1.59 3.24 -13.08
CA MET A 149 1.30 3.12 -14.50
C MET A 149 1.66 1.72 -15.01
N ALA A 150 2.86 1.22 -14.67
CA ALA A 150 3.29 -0.11 -15.10
C ALA A 150 2.40 -1.23 -14.51
N TYR A 151 2.00 -1.09 -13.24
CA TYR A 151 1.22 -2.12 -12.55
C TYR A 151 -0.22 -2.19 -13.04
N TYR A 152 -0.88 -1.04 -13.15
CA TYR A 152 -2.25 -0.97 -13.65
C TYR A 152 -2.30 -1.24 -15.16
N GLY A 153 -1.30 -0.80 -15.93
CA GLY A 153 -1.18 -1.13 -17.36
C GLY A 153 -1.16 -2.64 -17.59
N MET A 154 -0.38 -3.40 -16.80
CA MET A 154 -0.41 -4.86 -16.85
C MET A 154 -1.74 -5.45 -16.37
N ALA A 155 -2.32 -4.90 -15.30
CA ALA A 155 -3.58 -5.41 -14.75
C ALA A 155 -4.76 -5.24 -15.72
N MET A 156 -4.74 -4.22 -16.57
CA MET A 156 -5.82 -3.89 -17.49
C MET A 156 -5.71 -4.55 -18.87
N LYS A 157 -4.58 -5.22 -19.19
CA LYS A 157 -4.45 -6.06 -20.39
C LYS A 157 -4.11 -7.51 -20.03
N PRO A 158 -5.03 -8.26 -19.38
CA PRO A 158 -4.84 -9.70 -19.18
C PRO A 158 -4.91 -10.50 -20.49
N ASP A 159 -5.46 -9.91 -21.57
CA ASP A 159 -5.64 -10.56 -22.89
C ASP A 159 -4.32 -10.76 -23.66
N LEU A 160 -3.22 -10.13 -23.25
CA LEU A 160 -1.94 -10.14 -23.98
C LEU A 160 -1.32 -11.54 -24.15
N LEU A 161 -1.80 -12.52 -23.39
CA LEU A 161 -1.22 -13.87 -23.32
C LEU A 161 -1.89 -14.88 -24.26
N GLY A 162 -2.95 -14.50 -24.98
CA GLY A 162 -3.70 -15.41 -25.87
C GLY A 162 -4.48 -16.52 -25.16
N THR A 163 -4.41 -16.56 -23.83
CA THR A 163 -5.16 -17.45 -22.92
C THR A 163 -6.36 -16.72 -22.32
N ASP A 164 -7.25 -17.46 -21.65
CA ASP A 164 -8.43 -16.91 -20.97
C ASP A 164 -8.03 -15.76 -20.01
N PRO A 165 -8.57 -14.54 -20.20
CA PRO A 165 -8.19 -13.37 -19.41
C PRO A 165 -8.56 -13.47 -17.94
N TYR A 166 -9.61 -14.23 -17.59
CA TYR A 166 -9.98 -14.46 -16.19
C TYR A 166 -8.91 -15.32 -15.50
N ILE A 167 -8.42 -16.37 -16.18
CA ILE A 167 -7.36 -17.22 -15.65
C ILE A 167 -6.06 -16.42 -15.46
N ASN A 168 -5.71 -15.56 -16.42
CA ASN A 168 -4.53 -14.70 -16.33
C ASN A 168 -4.64 -13.70 -15.16
N PHE A 169 -5.83 -13.14 -14.95
CA PHE A 169 -6.09 -12.21 -13.86
C PHE A 169 -5.99 -12.90 -12.48
N ILE A 170 -6.52 -14.12 -12.35
CA ILE A 170 -6.43 -14.94 -11.14
C ILE A 170 -4.97 -15.36 -10.88
N ALA A 171 -4.28 -15.85 -11.90
CA ALA A 171 -2.87 -16.25 -11.81
C ALA A 171 -1.98 -15.07 -11.42
N GLY A 172 -2.26 -13.89 -11.98
CA GLY A 172 -1.60 -12.64 -11.60
C GLY A 172 -1.81 -12.31 -10.12
N GLY A 173 -3.02 -12.45 -9.59
CA GLY A 173 -3.32 -12.25 -8.17
C GLY A 173 -2.61 -13.25 -7.26
N ILE A 174 -2.60 -14.53 -7.62
CA ILE A 174 -1.89 -15.57 -6.86
C ILE A 174 -0.38 -15.31 -6.83
N ALA A 175 0.21 -14.82 -7.93
CA ALA A 175 1.62 -14.49 -8.02
C ALA A 175 2.05 -13.31 -7.13
N GLU A 176 1.11 -12.46 -6.69
CA GLU A 176 1.40 -11.38 -5.74
C GLU A 176 1.73 -11.88 -4.33
N ILE A 177 1.17 -13.02 -3.92
CA ILE A 177 1.39 -13.63 -2.60
C ILE A 177 2.87 -14.00 -2.39
N PRO A 178 3.50 -14.85 -3.23
CA PRO A 178 4.90 -15.18 -3.08
C PRO A 178 5.81 -13.96 -3.27
N ALA A 179 5.44 -13.01 -4.13
CA ALA A 179 6.18 -11.76 -4.31
C ALA A 179 6.21 -10.91 -3.02
N THR A 180 5.09 -10.83 -2.31
CA THR A 180 4.97 -10.09 -1.05
C THR A 180 5.74 -10.78 0.08
N ILE A 181 5.71 -12.12 0.14
CA ILE A 181 6.53 -12.90 1.08
C ILE A 181 8.02 -12.72 0.78
N PHE A 182 8.41 -12.77 -0.49
CA PHE A 182 9.77 -12.55 -0.93
C PHE A 182 10.27 -11.16 -0.54
N MET A 183 9.43 -10.12 -0.69
CA MET A 183 9.74 -8.76 -0.24
C MET A 183 10.16 -8.74 1.22
N PHE A 184 9.36 -9.35 2.10
CA PHE A 184 9.60 -9.34 3.53
C PHE A 184 10.95 -9.91 3.94
N PHE A 185 11.37 -11.05 3.36
CA PHE A 185 12.66 -11.65 3.68
C PHE A 185 13.86 -10.87 3.13
N THR A 186 13.63 -10.14 2.04
CA THR A 186 14.69 -9.54 1.23
C THR A 186 14.92 -8.08 1.62
N VAL A 187 13.88 -7.39 2.09
CA VAL A 187 13.90 -5.95 2.35
C VAL A 187 14.87 -5.55 3.45
N ASP A 188 15.00 -6.36 4.50
CA ASP A 188 15.91 -6.11 5.62
C ASP A 188 17.38 -6.46 5.28
N LYS A 189 17.60 -7.37 4.33
CA LYS A 189 18.94 -7.85 3.93
C LYS A 189 19.59 -6.99 2.84
N LEU A 190 18.83 -6.69 1.79
CA LEU A 190 19.33 -5.97 0.60
C LEU A 190 19.06 -4.46 0.68
N GLY A 191 18.10 -4.03 1.51
CA GLY A 191 17.71 -2.64 1.64
C GLY A 191 16.69 -2.19 0.59
N ARG A 192 15.96 -1.10 0.90
CA ARG A 192 14.80 -0.63 0.12
C ARG A 192 15.14 -0.12 -1.29
N ARG A 193 16.23 0.65 -1.43
CA ARG A 193 16.61 1.30 -2.69
C ARG A 193 17.00 0.30 -3.80
N PRO A 194 17.92 -0.67 -3.57
CA PRO A 194 18.27 -1.64 -4.61
C PRO A 194 17.10 -2.56 -4.96
N LEU A 195 16.21 -2.88 -4.01
CA LEU A 195 14.99 -3.63 -4.31
C LEU A 195 14.09 -2.88 -5.28
N LEU A 196 13.90 -1.58 -5.06
CA LEU A 196 13.07 -0.76 -5.95
C LEU A 196 13.65 -0.66 -7.36
N CYS A 197 14.95 -0.35 -7.46
CA CYS A 197 15.63 -0.24 -8.75
C CYS A 197 15.70 -1.59 -9.47
N GLY A 198 16.07 -2.66 -8.76
CA GLY A 198 16.16 -4.01 -9.30
C GLY A 198 14.82 -4.55 -9.78
N GLY A 199 13.75 -4.33 -9.02
CA GLY A 199 12.40 -4.74 -9.42
C GLY A 199 11.89 -3.98 -10.65
N LEU A 200 12.17 -2.68 -10.76
CA LEU A 200 11.83 -1.88 -11.94
C LEU A 200 12.61 -2.30 -13.18
N ILE A 201 13.91 -2.58 -13.04
CA ILE A 201 14.74 -3.08 -14.13
C ILE A 201 14.25 -4.45 -14.57
N LEU A 202 14.00 -5.36 -13.62
CA LEU A 202 13.50 -6.70 -13.92
C LEU A 202 12.16 -6.66 -14.65
N ALA A 203 11.20 -5.83 -14.16
CA ALA A 203 9.92 -5.61 -14.83
C ALA A 203 10.10 -5.00 -16.24
N GLY A 204 11.02 -4.04 -16.40
CA GLY A 204 11.31 -3.43 -17.70
C GLY A 204 11.91 -4.42 -18.69
N VAL A 205 12.88 -5.24 -18.27
CA VAL A 205 13.53 -6.26 -19.12
C VAL A 205 12.53 -7.34 -19.53
N THR A 206 11.71 -7.81 -18.60
CA THR A 206 10.71 -8.86 -18.87
C THR A 206 9.61 -8.36 -19.80
N LEU A 207 9.10 -7.13 -19.60
CA LEU A 207 8.18 -6.49 -20.53
C LEU A 207 8.80 -6.25 -21.91
N PHE A 208 10.04 -5.74 -21.97
CA PHE A 208 10.72 -5.49 -23.24
C PHE A 208 10.99 -6.78 -24.01
N SER A 209 11.33 -7.87 -23.30
CA SER A 209 11.54 -9.18 -23.90
C SER A 209 10.28 -9.77 -24.53
N ASN A 210 9.09 -9.35 -24.09
CA ASN A 210 7.81 -9.77 -24.66
C ASN A 210 7.66 -9.31 -26.13
N LEU A 211 8.26 -8.18 -26.51
CA LEU A 211 8.23 -7.66 -27.89
C LEU A 211 8.93 -8.58 -28.90
N PHE A 212 9.83 -9.45 -28.44
CA PHE A 212 10.57 -10.38 -29.30
C PHE A 212 9.94 -11.79 -29.35
N VAL A 213 8.83 -12.00 -28.63
CA VAL A 213 8.12 -13.28 -28.63
C VAL A 213 7.29 -13.39 -29.92
N SER A 214 7.66 -14.33 -30.78
CA SER A 214 6.91 -14.64 -32.00
C SER A 214 5.62 -15.42 -31.68
N GLU A 215 4.58 -15.29 -32.50
CA GLU A 215 3.29 -16.00 -32.38
C GLU A 215 3.42 -17.53 -32.30
N ASN A 216 4.53 -18.09 -32.81
CA ASN A 216 4.82 -19.54 -32.76
C ASN A 216 5.45 -20.02 -31.44
N THR A 217 5.61 -19.14 -30.45
CA THR A 217 6.25 -19.47 -29.18
C THR A 217 5.24 -20.16 -28.24
N HIS A 218 5.68 -21.16 -27.47
CA HIS A 218 4.84 -21.81 -26.46
C HIS A 218 4.24 -20.79 -25.49
N ALA A 219 2.91 -20.83 -25.30
CA ALA A 219 2.14 -19.91 -24.43
C ALA A 219 2.66 -19.82 -22.97
N ALA A 220 3.43 -20.81 -22.52
CA ALA A 220 4.07 -20.79 -21.20
C ALA A 220 5.12 -19.66 -21.05
N ILE A 221 5.85 -19.30 -22.11
CA ILE A 221 6.91 -18.28 -22.08
C ILE A 221 6.33 -16.89 -21.78
N PRO A 222 5.35 -16.37 -22.55
CA PRO A 222 4.77 -15.07 -22.26
C PRO A 222 4.04 -15.06 -20.91
N MET A 223 3.44 -16.19 -20.50
CA MET A 223 2.80 -16.29 -19.19
C MET A 223 3.81 -16.17 -18.04
N ILE A 224 4.95 -16.86 -18.11
CA ILE A 224 6.02 -16.73 -17.10
C ILE A 224 6.57 -15.29 -17.08
N GLN A 225 6.77 -14.67 -18.24
CA GLN A 225 7.21 -13.27 -18.32
C GLN A 225 6.20 -12.32 -17.67
N PHE A 226 4.90 -12.51 -17.92
CA PHE A 226 3.83 -11.73 -17.30
C PHE A 226 3.82 -11.89 -15.78
N LEU A 227 3.87 -13.13 -15.27
CA LEU A 227 3.89 -13.40 -13.83
C LEU A 227 5.13 -12.80 -13.16
N LEU A 228 6.30 -12.91 -13.80
CA LEU A 228 7.55 -12.34 -13.28
C LEU A 228 7.52 -10.81 -13.26
N SER A 229 7.00 -10.18 -14.32
CA SER A 229 6.80 -8.73 -14.39
C SER A 229 5.83 -8.26 -13.31
N LYS A 230 4.70 -8.97 -13.15
CA LYS A 230 3.66 -8.66 -12.16
C LYS A 230 4.17 -8.81 -10.73
N ALA A 231 4.89 -9.88 -10.43
CA ALA A 231 5.55 -10.10 -9.14
C ALA A 231 6.57 -8.99 -8.83
N SER A 232 7.38 -8.60 -9.82
CA SER A 232 8.38 -7.53 -9.68
C SER A 232 7.74 -6.17 -9.39
N LEU A 233 6.63 -5.83 -10.06
CA LEU A 233 5.92 -4.59 -9.78
C LEU A 233 5.20 -4.58 -8.44
N THR A 234 4.67 -5.74 -8.02
CA THR A 234 4.07 -5.91 -6.69
C THR A 234 5.12 -5.66 -5.61
N LEU A 235 6.33 -6.22 -5.78
CA LEU A 235 7.49 -5.96 -4.95
C LEU A 235 7.83 -4.45 -4.89
N CYS A 236 7.93 -3.79 -6.04
CA CYS A 236 8.18 -2.35 -6.12
C CYS A 236 7.12 -1.53 -5.39
N TYR A 237 5.85 -1.89 -5.53
CA TYR A 237 4.75 -1.22 -4.84
C TYR A 237 4.89 -1.35 -3.33
N ALA A 238 5.06 -2.57 -2.83
CA ALA A 238 5.19 -2.84 -1.41
C ALA A 238 6.40 -2.10 -0.79
N VAL A 239 7.53 -2.06 -1.52
CA VAL A 239 8.72 -1.32 -1.12
C VAL A 239 8.48 0.19 -1.12
N ILE A 240 7.83 0.76 -2.13
CA ILE A 240 7.53 2.21 -2.18
C ILE A 240 6.61 2.62 -1.02
N TYR A 241 5.58 1.81 -0.72
CA TYR A 241 4.65 2.06 0.37
C TYR A 241 5.35 2.10 1.73
N ALA A 242 6.34 1.23 1.93
CA ALA A 242 7.10 1.17 3.16
C ALA A 242 8.24 2.21 3.20
N TYR A 243 8.88 2.50 2.07
CA TYR A 243 10.03 3.41 1.96
C TYR A 243 9.63 4.89 2.07
N THR A 244 8.46 5.26 1.52
CA THR A 244 7.95 6.63 1.60
C THR A 244 7.88 7.14 3.04
N PRO A 245 7.19 6.46 3.99
CA PRO A 245 7.11 6.97 5.36
C PRO A 245 8.45 6.96 6.11
N GLU A 246 9.40 6.09 5.75
CA GLU A 246 10.75 6.08 6.33
C GLU A 246 11.62 7.24 5.87
N LEU A 247 11.38 7.73 4.64
CA LEU A 247 12.16 8.80 4.02
C LEU A 247 11.84 10.19 4.59
N PHE A 248 10.61 10.36 5.10
CA PHE A 248 10.08 11.62 5.61
C PHE A 248 9.99 11.64 7.15
N PRO A 249 10.29 12.79 7.77
CA PRO A 249 10.12 12.95 9.21
C PRO A 249 8.65 12.82 9.61
N THR A 250 8.40 12.34 10.83
CA THR A 250 7.08 11.98 11.37
C THR A 250 6.04 13.07 11.17
N GLU A 251 6.40 14.34 11.32
CA GLU A 251 5.48 15.47 11.19
C GLU A 251 4.93 15.71 9.78
N ILE A 252 5.67 15.36 8.72
CA ILE A 252 5.25 15.55 7.30
C ILE A 252 5.00 14.24 6.57
N ARG A 253 5.19 13.11 7.26
CA ARG A 253 5.07 11.74 6.72
C ARG A 253 3.72 11.49 6.04
N ASN A 254 2.62 11.73 6.76
CA ASN A 254 1.28 11.44 6.24
C ASN A 254 0.95 12.30 5.03
N MET A 255 1.38 13.57 5.03
CA MET A 255 1.22 14.48 3.91
C MET A 255 2.06 14.07 2.69
N ALA A 256 3.30 13.63 2.91
CA ALA A 256 4.17 13.12 1.85
C ALA A 256 3.59 11.85 1.19
N VAL A 257 3.15 10.89 2.00
CA VAL A 257 2.53 9.64 1.51
C VAL A 257 1.24 9.94 0.75
N GLY A 258 0.39 10.84 1.28
CA GLY A 258 -0.82 11.29 0.59
C GLY A 258 -0.52 11.97 -0.75
N GLY A 259 0.43 12.90 -0.78
CA GLY A 259 0.86 13.58 -2.01
C GLY A 259 1.44 12.65 -3.06
N CYS A 260 2.32 11.73 -2.64
CA CYS A 260 2.87 10.71 -3.54
C CYS A 260 1.78 9.77 -4.08
N SER A 261 0.80 9.40 -3.25
CA SER A 261 -0.32 8.57 -3.67
C SER A 261 -1.22 9.29 -4.68
N MET A 262 -1.45 10.59 -4.51
CA MET A 262 -2.19 11.40 -5.49
C MET A 262 -1.47 11.40 -6.84
N MET A 263 -0.13 11.56 -6.84
CA MET A 263 0.68 11.41 -8.06
C MET A 263 0.55 10.01 -8.68
N ALA A 264 0.50 8.96 -7.85
CA ALA A 264 0.30 7.59 -8.32
C ALA A 264 -1.03 7.42 -9.10
N ARG A 265 -2.08 8.16 -8.71
CA ARG A 265 -3.38 8.11 -9.40
C ARG A 265 -3.30 8.70 -10.80
N PHE A 266 -2.52 9.76 -11.02
CA PHE A 266 -2.25 10.24 -12.38
C PHE A 266 -1.58 9.16 -13.24
N GLY A 267 -0.64 8.40 -12.68
CA GLY A 267 -0.02 7.25 -13.36
C GLY A 267 -1.03 6.16 -13.72
N ALA A 268 -1.94 5.82 -12.80
CA ALA A 268 -2.98 4.81 -13.04
C ALA A 268 -3.99 5.25 -14.12
N SER A 269 -4.42 6.52 -14.07
CA SER A 269 -5.30 7.11 -15.09
C SER A 269 -4.62 7.15 -16.46
N GLY A 270 -3.32 7.51 -16.49
CA GLY A 270 -2.51 7.49 -17.70
C GLY A 270 -2.40 6.09 -18.30
N ALA A 271 -2.15 5.06 -17.47
CA ALA A 271 -2.13 3.67 -17.92
C ALA A 271 -3.45 3.23 -18.55
N SER A 272 -4.58 3.59 -17.93
CA SER A 272 -5.91 3.26 -18.44
C SER A 272 -6.13 3.86 -19.83
N PHE A 273 -5.72 5.13 -20.02
CA PHE A 273 -5.82 5.82 -21.31
C PHE A 273 -4.94 5.16 -22.38
N MET A 274 -3.68 4.84 -22.04
CA MET A 274 -2.76 4.17 -22.98
C MET A 274 -3.28 2.79 -23.38
N VAL A 275 -3.83 2.03 -22.44
CA VAL A 275 -4.36 0.69 -22.70
C VAL A 275 -5.56 0.70 -23.64
N MET A 276 -6.42 1.72 -23.58
CA MET A 276 -7.60 1.83 -24.46
C MET A 276 -7.27 2.29 -25.89
N HIS A 277 -6.15 2.99 -26.09
CA HIS A 277 -5.77 3.57 -27.39
C HIS A 277 -4.63 2.83 -28.11
N LEU A 278 -4.07 1.78 -27.51
CA LEU A 278 -3.08 0.88 -28.09
C LEU A 278 -3.68 -0.51 -28.27
#